data_AF-A0A658NLN0-F1
#
_entry.id   AF-A0A658NLN0-F1
#
_cell.length_a   1.000
_cell.length_b   1.000
_cell.length_c   1.000
_cell.angle_alpha   90.00
_cell.angle_beta   90.00
_cell.angle_gamma   90.00
#
_symmetry.space_group_name_H-M   'P 1'
#
loop_
_entity.id
_entity.type
_entity.pdbx_description
1 polymer ?
#
loop_
_entity_poly.entity_id
_entity_poly.type
_entity_poly.pdbx_seq_one_letter_code
_entity_poly.pdbx_strand_id
1 'polypeptide(L)'
;LTFVGANYRRGGESPETGFDCSGLVRHVFRESLGLVLPRTSRDMSRIGETVHQDDLQPGDLVFFNTLRRGFSHVGIYLGEHRFVHA
;
A
#
# COMPACT_ATOMS: atom_id res chain seq x y z
N LEU A 1 -5.56 2.14 -14.19
CA LEU A 1 -5.58 0.81 -13.54
C LEU A 1 -4.47 -0.10 -14.13
N THR A 2 -3.23 0.39 -14.21
CA THR A 2 -2.18 -0.21 -15.09
C THR A 2 -1.19 -1.14 -14.37
N PHE A 3 -1.41 -1.44 -13.08
CA PHE A 3 -0.47 -2.23 -12.26
C PHE A 3 -1.06 -3.53 -11.71
N VAL A 4 -2.28 -3.89 -12.09
CA VAL A 4 -2.85 -5.22 -11.83
C VAL A 4 -2.12 -6.21 -12.75
N GLY A 5 -1.04 -6.81 -12.26
CA GLY A 5 -0.20 -7.75 -13.02
C GLY A 5 1.30 -7.47 -13.01
N ALA A 6 1.78 -6.42 -12.32
CA ALA A 6 3.21 -6.24 -12.13
C ALA A 6 3.77 -7.37 -11.24
N ASN A 7 4.82 -8.06 -11.70
CA ASN A 7 5.41 -9.18 -10.98
C ASN A 7 5.80 -8.77 -9.55
N TYR A 8 5.20 -9.43 -8.56
CA TYR A 8 5.55 -9.23 -7.15
C TYR A 8 7.03 -9.55 -6.95
N ARG A 9 7.80 -8.57 -6.51
CA ARG A 9 9.19 -8.76 -6.11
C ARG A 9 9.44 -8.09 -4.78
N ARG A 10 9.82 -8.91 -3.81
CA ARG A 10 10.15 -8.47 -2.46
C ARG A 10 11.32 -7.48 -2.51
N GLY A 11 11.11 -6.24 -2.07
CA GLY A 11 12.10 -5.15 -2.17
C GLY A 11 11.99 -4.31 -3.46
N GLY A 12 11.09 -4.64 -4.38
CA GLY A 12 10.89 -3.92 -5.63
C GLY A 12 10.19 -2.57 -5.44
N GLU A 13 10.67 -1.56 -6.17
CA GLU A 13 10.23 -0.16 -6.05
C GLU A 13 9.76 0.45 -7.39
N SER A 14 9.83 -0.29 -8.49
CA SER A 14 9.54 0.25 -9.82
C SER A 14 8.84 -0.78 -10.73
N PRO A 15 8.10 -0.31 -11.76
CA PRO A 15 7.49 -1.20 -12.75
C PRO A 15 8.53 -2.11 -13.44
N GLU A 16 9.76 -1.62 -13.57
CA GLU A 16 10.89 -2.30 -14.22
C GLU A 16 11.50 -3.40 -13.34
N THR A 17 11.52 -3.19 -12.01
CA THR A 17 12.09 -4.14 -11.04
C THR A 17 11.04 -5.04 -10.39
N GLY A 18 9.76 -4.74 -10.58
CA GLY A 18 8.63 -5.32 -9.86
C GLY A 18 8.30 -4.53 -8.61
N PHE A 19 7.10 -4.73 -8.06
CA PHE A 19 6.67 -4.04 -6.84
C PHE A 19 6.61 -5.00 -5.66
N ASP A 20 6.97 -4.52 -4.47
CA ASP A 20 6.42 -5.06 -3.23
C ASP A 20 5.21 -4.24 -2.76
N CYS A 21 4.46 -4.77 -1.79
CA CYS A 21 3.25 -4.14 -1.25
C CYS A 21 3.43 -2.64 -0.93
N SER A 22 4.51 -2.27 -0.25
CA SER A 22 4.84 -0.88 0.10
C SER A 22 5.36 -0.06 -1.08
N GLY A 23 6.09 -0.68 -2.01
CA GLY A 23 6.60 -0.05 -3.22
C GLY A 23 5.47 0.39 -4.14
N LEU A 24 4.44 -0.46 -4.32
CA LEU A 24 3.25 -0.11 -5.10
C LEU A 24 2.53 1.08 -4.47
N VAL A 25 2.26 1.03 -3.16
CA VAL A 25 1.56 2.12 -2.44
C VAL A 25 2.34 3.43 -2.56
N ARG A 26 3.65 3.39 -2.30
CA ARG A 26 4.52 4.56 -2.41
C ARG A 26 4.52 5.15 -3.82
N HIS A 27 4.57 4.30 -4.84
CA HIS A 27 4.53 4.74 -6.23
C HIS A 27 3.19 5.41 -6.57
N VAL A 28 2.06 4.77 -6.24
CA VAL A 28 0.71 5.33 -6.51
C VAL A 28 0.51 6.67 -5.80
N PHE A 29 0.90 6.79 -4.53
CA PHE A 29 0.78 8.05 -3.79
C PHE A 29 1.69 9.15 -4.34
N ARG A 30 2.91 8.79 -4.76
CA ARG A 30 3.83 9.74 -5.37
C ARG A 30 3.31 10.26 -6.71
N GLU A 31 2.84 9.37 -7.59
CA GLU A 31 2.34 9.73 -8.92
C GLU A 31 0.98 10.45 -8.85
N SER A 32 0.10 10.04 -7.93
CA SER A 32 -1.28 10.56 -7.89
C SER A 32 -1.43 11.79 -7.01
N LEU A 33 -0.69 11.88 -5.91
CA LEU A 33 -0.83 12.92 -4.89
C LEU A 33 0.45 13.74 -4.66
N GLY A 34 1.58 13.37 -5.28
CA GLY A 34 2.88 14.00 -5.02
C GLY A 34 3.43 13.73 -3.61
N LEU A 35 2.82 12.80 -2.87
CA LEU A 35 3.19 12.51 -1.49
C LEU A 35 4.26 11.42 -1.43
N VAL A 36 5.33 11.67 -0.68
CA VAL A 36 6.41 10.71 -0.47
C VAL A 36 6.14 9.91 0.80
N LEU A 37 5.57 8.72 0.63
CA LEU A 37 5.38 7.80 1.76
C LEU A 37 6.70 7.10 2.15
N PRO A 38 6.82 6.66 3.42
CA PRO A 38 7.92 5.83 3.90
C PRO A 38 8.08 4.54 3.10
N ARG A 39 9.28 3.93 3.15
CA ARG A 39 9.58 2.74 2.34
C ARG A 39 8.87 1.47 2.82
N THR A 40 8.62 1.34 4.13
CA THR A 40 8.09 0.11 4.71
C THR A 40 6.63 0.29 5.11
N SER A 41 5.82 -0.77 4.98
CA SER A 41 4.43 -0.80 5.44
C SER A 41 4.29 -0.46 6.93
N ARG A 42 5.28 -0.82 7.74
CA ARG A 42 5.33 -0.51 9.17
C ARG A 42 5.54 0.97 9.46
N ASP A 43 6.35 1.66 8.66
CA ASP A 43 6.56 3.09 8.84
C ASP A 43 5.39 3.88 8.29
N MET A 44 4.79 3.41 7.18
CA MET A 44 3.53 3.95 6.66
C MET A 44 2.39 3.86 7.68
N SER A 45 2.30 2.77 8.46
CA SER A 45 1.24 2.62 9.47
C SER A 45 1.40 3.52 10.69
N ARG A 46 2.51 4.28 10.78
CA ARG A 46 2.82 5.19 11.89
C ARG A 46 2.62 6.66 11.51
N ILE A 47 2.26 6.94 10.27
CA ILE A 47 2.04 8.29 9.76
C ILE A 47 0.58 8.47 9.37
N GLY A 48 0.10 9.71 9.47
CA GLY A 48 -1.30 10.04 9.19
C GLY A 48 -2.23 9.77 10.37
N GLU A 49 -3.51 9.70 10.07
CA GLU A 49 -4.58 9.49 11.04
C GLU A 49 -5.06 8.03 11.02
N THR A 50 -5.39 7.50 12.19
CA THR A 50 -5.97 6.15 12.29
C THR A 50 -7.44 6.22 11.95
N VAL A 51 -7.82 5.58 10.85
CA VAL A 51 -9.23 5.49 10.39
C VAL A 51 -9.85 4.20 10.91
N HIS A 52 -11.06 4.30 11.47
CA HIS A 52 -11.84 3.13 11.88
C HIS A 52 -12.36 2.37 10.65
N GLN A 53 -12.57 1.06 10.79
CA GLN A 53 -13.01 0.23 9.65
C GLN A 53 -14.35 0.70 9.05
N ASP A 54 -15.24 1.21 9.88
CA ASP A 54 -16.55 1.72 9.47
C ASP A 54 -16.44 3.05 8.71
N ASP A 55 -15.33 3.77 8.88
CA ASP A 55 -15.06 5.07 8.24
C ASP A 55 -14.12 4.95 7.03
N LEU A 56 -13.78 3.73 6.59
CA LEU A 56 -12.85 3.51 5.48
C LEU A 56 -13.36 4.12 4.17
N GLN A 57 -12.54 4.98 3.57
CA GLN A 57 -12.80 5.63 2.30
C GLN A 57 -11.82 5.17 1.22
N PRO A 58 -12.25 5.12 -0.06
CA PRO A 58 -11.33 4.83 -1.17
C PRO A 58 -10.12 5.77 -1.16
N GLY A 59 -8.92 5.20 -1.14
CA GLY A 59 -7.66 5.92 -0.96
C GLY A 59 -6.98 5.67 0.38
N ASP A 60 -7.70 5.17 1.38
CA ASP A 60 -7.12 4.83 2.69
C ASP A 60 -6.15 3.66 2.59
N LEU A 61 -5.16 3.65 3.47
CA LEU A 61 -4.21 2.56 3.58
C LEU A 61 -4.70 1.49 4.56
N VAL A 62 -4.83 0.27 4.07
CA VAL A 62 -5.17 -0.89 4.89
C VAL A 62 -3.93 -1.73 5.14
N PHE A 63 -3.72 -2.12 6.39
CA PHE A 63 -2.53 -2.86 6.81
C PHE A 63 -2.90 -4.24 7.33
N PHE A 64 -2.08 -5.23 6.99
CA PHE A 64 -2.31 -6.63 7.36
C PHE A 64 -1.09 -7.28 8.00
N ASN A 65 -1.34 -8.33 8.80
CA ASN A 65 -0.34 -9.11 9.53
C ASN A 65 -0.17 -10.52 8.91
N THR A 66 0.10 -10.60 7.62
CA THR A 66 0.28 -11.84 6.84
C THR A 66 1.53 -12.65 7.18
N LEU A 67 2.60 -12.03 7.70
CA LEU A 67 3.90 -12.69 7.93
C LEU A 67 4.25 -12.85 9.42
N ARG A 68 3.25 -13.02 10.29
CA ARG A 68 3.42 -13.10 11.77
C ARG A 68 4.20 -11.93 12.38
N ARG A 69 4.28 -10.81 11.66
CA ARG A 69 4.88 -9.53 12.09
C ARG A 69 3.82 -8.45 11.91
N GLY A 70 3.74 -7.52 12.87
CA GLY A 70 2.84 -6.38 12.76
C GLY A 70 3.12 -5.54 11.50
N PHE A 71 2.05 -5.13 10.81
CA PHE A 71 2.08 -4.31 9.60
C PHE A 71 2.96 -4.92 8.50
N SER A 72 2.83 -6.23 8.27
CA SER A 72 3.68 -6.95 7.31
C SER A 72 3.34 -6.71 5.86
N HIS A 73 2.13 -6.22 5.60
CA HIS A 73 1.55 -5.97 4.29
C HIS A 73 0.75 -4.67 4.32
N VAL A 74 0.65 -4.00 3.18
CA VAL A 74 -0.16 -2.79 2.98
C VAL A 74 -0.89 -2.87 1.64
N GLY A 75 -2.08 -2.28 1.58
CA GLY A 75 -2.84 -2.08 0.35
C GLY A 75 -3.57 -0.74 0.39
N ILE A 76 -4.09 -0.32 -0.76
CA ILE A 76 -4.93 0.87 -0.90
C ILE A 76 -6.37 0.42 -0.99
N TYR A 77 -7.22 0.93 -0.11
CA TYR A 77 -8.64 0.64 -0.10
C TYR A 77 -9.32 1.28 -1.30
N LEU A 78 -10.21 0.54 -1.96
CA LEU A 78 -10.95 0.99 -3.14
C LEU A 78 -12.45 1.15 -2.87
N GLY A 79 -12.90 0.90 -1.64
CA GLY A 79 -14.33 0.83 -1.31
C GLY A 79 -14.90 -0.58 -1.43
N GLU A 80 -16.08 -0.79 -0.85
CA GLU A 80 -16.82 -2.05 -0.90
C GLU A 80 -16.01 -3.28 -0.46
N HIS A 81 -15.20 -3.15 0.59
CA HIS A 81 -14.30 -4.22 1.07
C HIS A 81 -13.25 -4.67 0.05
N ARG A 82 -13.02 -3.89 -1.01
CA ARG A 82 -11.98 -4.16 -2.02
C ARG A 82 -10.77 -3.29 -1.76
N PHE A 83 -9.59 -3.84 -2.05
CA PHE A 83 -8.32 -3.14 -1.95
C PHE A 83 -7.37 -3.61 -3.04
N VAL A 84 -6.44 -2.75 -3.42
CA VAL A 84 -5.34 -3.08 -4.33
C VAL A 84 -4.06 -3.23 -3.54
N HIS A 85 -3.30 -4.27 -3.86
CA HIS A 85 -2.00 -4.57 -3.24
C HIS A 85 -1.09 -5.25 -4.26
N ALA A 86 0.21 -5.30 -3.95
CA ALA A 86 1.20 -6.15 -4.62
C ALA A 86 1.59 -7.28 -3.66
#